data_AF-W0F9R6-F1
#
_entry.id   AF-W0F9R6-F1
#
_cell.length_a   1.000
_cell.length_b   1.000
_cell.length_c   1.000
_cell.angle_alpha   90.00
_cell.angle_beta   90.00
_cell.angle_gamma   90.00
#
_symmetry.space_group_name_H-M   'P 1'
#
loop_
_entity.id
_entity.type
_entity.pdbx_description
1 polymer ?
#
loop_
_entity_poly.entity_id
_entity_poly.type
_entity_poly.pdbx_seq_one_letter_code
_entity_poly.pdbx_strand_id
1 'polypeptide(L)'
;VLNKPNSVILFDEIEKAHSDIYNIMLQILDEGRLTDNTGKLINFTNTIILLTSNLGCPKNYDKYFINKNYLSELDLKDIENNIQLNITNYFKPELLNRLTDILIFNPLNINTLISICNKFINEL
;
A
#
# COMPACT_ATOMS: atom_id res chain seq x y z
N VAL A 1 2.10 19.16 4.91
CA VAL A 1 1.16 19.54 5.98
C VAL A 1 1.45 20.90 6.61
N LEU A 2 2.38 21.03 7.56
CA LEU A 2 2.56 22.25 8.39
C LEU A 2 3.00 23.50 7.61
N ASN A 3 3.88 23.35 6.61
CA ASN A 3 4.33 24.44 5.71
C ASN A 3 3.87 24.25 4.25
N LYS A 4 3.12 23.17 3.99
CA LYS A 4 2.56 22.81 2.67
C LYS A 4 1.19 22.18 2.90
N PRO A 5 0.12 22.98 3.06
CA PRO A 5 -1.24 22.45 3.05
C PRO A 5 -1.49 21.80 1.67
N ASN A 6 -2.25 20.70 1.63
CA ASN A 6 -2.51 19.91 0.41
C ASN A 6 -1.29 19.08 -0.04
N SER A 7 -0.94 18.08 0.76
CA SER A 7 0.17 17.18 0.46
C SER A 7 -0.29 15.74 0.24
N VAL A 8 0.47 15.01 -0.57
CA VAL A 8 0.44 13.55 -0.58
C VAL A 8 1.60 13.07 0.29
N ILE A 9 1.33 12.18 1.24
CA ILE A 9 2.34 11.53 2.08
C ILE A 9 2.34 10.05 1.74
N LEU A 10 3.53 9.51 1.46
CA LEU A 10 3.74 8.09 1.21
C LEU A 10 4.46 7.48 2.42
N PHE A 11 3.89 6.44 3.01
CA PHE A 11 4.58 5.54 3.91
C PHE A 11 4.88 4.27 3.16
N ASP A 12 6.16 4.02 2.94
CA ASP A 12 6.61 2.86 2.18
C ASP A 12 6.85 1.66 3.10
N GLU A 13 6.47 0.46 2.65
CA GLU A 13 6.66 -0.83 3.33
C GLU A 13 6.26 -0.80 4.82
N ILE A 14 5.01 -0.43 5.08
CA ILE A 14 4.53 -0.16 6.44
C ILE A 14 4.62 -1.38 7.38
N GLU A 15 4.70 -2.60 6.85
CA GLU A 15 4.96 -3.83 7.63
C GLU A 15 6.37 -3.91 8.24
N LYS A 16 7.30 -3.05 7.82
CA LYS A 16 8.64 -2.95 8.42
C LYS A 16 8.70 -1.92 9.54
N ALA A 17 7.65 -1.14 9.73
CA ALA A 17 7.59 -0.10 10.75
C ALA A 17 7.61 -0.69 12.17
N HIS A 18 8.27 0.01 13.10
CA HIS A 18 8.26 -0.36 14.51
C HIS A 18 6.85 -0.22 15.11
N SER A 19 6.51 -1.05 16.09
CA SER A 19 5.18 -1.08 16.73
C SER A 19 4.74 0.27 17.28
N ASP A 20 5.68 1.09 17.72
CA ASP A 20 5.39 2.41 18.31
C ASP A 20 4.81 3.41 17.29
N ILE A 21 5.01 3.17 16.00
CA ILE A 21 4.48 4.01 14.92
C ILE A 21 2.95 3.83 14.78
N TYR A 22 2.39 2.69 15.18
CA TYR A 22 0.96 2.41 15.01
C TYR A 22 0.07 3.40 15.75
N ASN A 23 0.38 3.74 17.00
CA ASN A 23 -0.46 4.66 17.79
C ASN A 23 -0.47 6.06 17.17
N ILE A 24 0.68 6.48 16.63
CA ILE A 24 0.81 7.75 15.92
C ILE A 24 -0.01 7.72 14.63
N MET A 25 0.04 6.62 13.87
CA MET A 25 -0.76 6.47 12.65
C MET A 25 -2.26 6.49 12.94
N LEU A 26 -2.71 5.77 13.99
CA LEU A 26 -4.11 5.78 14.40
C LEU A 26 -4.57 7.20 14.74
N GLN A 27 -3.76 7.98 15.48
CA GLN A 27 -4.10 9.37 15.77
C GLN A 27 -4.24 10.21 14.49
N ILE A 28 -3.29 10.07 13.55
CA ILE A 28 -3.32 10.82 12.29
C ILE A 28 -4.55 10.44 11.46
N LEU A 29 -4.84 9.14 11.34
CA LEU A 29 -5.94 8.63 10.51
C LEU A 29 -7.32 8.90 11.13
N ASP A 30 -7.42 8.94 12.46
CA ASP A 30 -8.68 9.20 13.17
C ASP A 30 -8.99 10.68 13.27
N GLU A 31 -8.05 11.47 13.79
CA GLU A 31 -8.28 12.89 14.12
C GLU A 31 -7.87 13.84 13.00
N GLY A 32 -7.17 13.33 11.98
CA GLY A 32 -6.53 14.17 10.98
C GLY A 32 -5.51 15.11 11.60
N ARG A 33 -4.98 14.80 12.78
CA ARG A 33 -4.10 15.68 13.56
C ARG A 33 -3.07 14.86 14.31
N LEU A 34 -1.91 15.48 14.57
CA LEU A 34 -0.88 14.92 15.43
C LEU A 34 -0.36 16.02 16.34
N THR A 35 -0.24 15.74 17.62
CA THR A 35 0.46 16.64 18.56
C THR A 35 1.86 16.10 18.78
N ASP A 36 2.88 16.89 18.48
CA ASP A 36 4.26 16.48 18.73
C ASP A 36 4.64 16.62 20.22
N ASN A 37 5.85 16.15 20.55
CA ASN A 37 6.37 16.19 21.92
C ASN A 37 6.61 17.61 22.46
N THR A 38 6.59 18.64 21.60
CA THR A 38 6.69 20.05 21.98
C THR A 38 5.32 20.70 22.22
N GLY A 39 4.24 19.95 22.02
CA GLY A 39 2.86 20.42 22.12
C GLY A 39 2.34 21.08 20.85
N LYS A 40 3.08 21.01 19.74
CA LYS A 40 2.67 21.62 18.48
C LYS A 40 1.67 20.72 17.77
N LEU A 41 0.53 21.30 17.40
CA LEU A 41 -0.50 20.63 16.62
C LEU A 41 -0.17 20.68 15.11
N ILE A 42 -0.18 19.51 14.48
CA ILE A 42 0.03 19.31 13.04
C ILE A 42 -1.31 18.85 12.44
N ASN A 43 -1.79 19.51 11.38
CA ASN A 43 -3.12 19.25 10.80
C ASN A 43 -3.08 18.53 9.44
N PHE A 44 -3.39 17.23 9.41
CA PHE A 44 -3.46 16.36 8.24
C PHE A 44 -4.81 16.36 7.49
N THR A 45 -5.83 17.15 7.89
CA THR A 45 -7.19 17.07 7.29
C THR A 45 -7.24 17.28 5.78
N ASN A 46 -6.27 17.97 5.19
CA ASN A 46 -6.15 18.16 3.73
C ASN A 46 -4.90 17.45 3.18
N THR A 47 -4.71 16.19 3.58
CA THR A 47 -3.57 15.35 3.17
C THR A 47 -4.06 14.00 2.70
N ILE A 48 -3.58 13.58 1.54
CA ILE A 48 -3.78 12.19 1.08
C ILE A 48 -2.63 11.37 1.66
N ILE A 49 -2.97 10.30 2.38
CA ILE A 49 -1.99 9.36 2.93
C ILE A 49 -2.05 8.09 2.11
N LEU A 50 -0.92 7.71 1.53
CA LEU A 50 -0.71 6.46 0.81
C LEU A 50 0.19 5.57 1.65
N LEU A 51 -0.23 4.32 1.84
CA LEU A 51 0.56 3.29 2.48
C LEU A 51 0.88 2.24 1.42
N THR A 52 2.12 1.75 1.38
CA THR A 52 2.48 0.57 0.58
C THR A 52 2.82 -0.58 1.51
N SER A 53 2.59 -1.79 1.03
CA SER A 53 2.98 -3.01 1.72
C SER A 53 3.26 -4.11 0.72
N ASN A 54 4.24 -4.97 1.05
CA ASN A 54 4.56 -6.17 0.28
C ASN A 54 3.98 -7.45 0.92
N LEU A 55 3.09 -7.33 1.90
CA LEU A 55 2.50 -8.48 2.58
C LEU A 55 1.68 -9.37 1.65
N GLY A 56 1.92 -10.67 1.74
CA GLY A 56 1.22 -11.69 0.94
C GLY A 56 1.55 -11.68 -0.55
N CYS A 57 2.38 -10.75 -1.04
CA CYS A 57 2.82 -10.73 -2.42
C CYS A 57 3.68 -11.96 -2.73
N PRO A 58 3.37 -12.73 -3.78
CA PRO A 58 4.19 -13.87 -4.20
C PRO A 58 5.61 -13.42 -4.60
N LYS A 59 6.65 -14.12 -4.12
CA LYS A 59 8.04 -13.87 -4.56
C LYS A 59 8.26 -14.27 -6.02
N ASN A 60 7.55 -15.29 -6.47
CA ASN A 60 7.49 -15.75 -7.84
C ASN A 60 6.08 -16.27 -8.13
N TYR A 61 5.79 -16.49 -9.41
CA TYR A 61 4.50 -16.98 -9.88
C TYR A 61 4.60 -18.41 -10.43
N ASP A 62 5.69 -19.13 -10.16
CA ASP A 62 5.97 -20.45 -10.75
C ASP A 62 4.84 -21.46 -10.47
N LYS A 63 4.27 -21.42 -9.26
CA LYS A 63 3.08 -22.22 -8.86
C LYS A 63 1.88 -21.97 -9.79
N TYR A 64 1.74 -20.74 -10.27
CA TYR A 64 0.67 -20.29 -11.14
C TYR A 64 1.00 -20.40 -12.63
N PHE A 65 2.16 -20.92 -13.04
CA PHE A 65 2.50 -21.13 -14.45
C PHE A 65 2.61 -22.61 -14.84
N ILE A 66 2.18 -23.52 -13.96
CA ILE A 66 2.15 -24.96 -14.27
C ILE A 66 1.23 -25.18 -15.48
N ASN A 67 1.82 -25.63 -16.59
CA ASN A 67 1.16 -25.89 -17.87
C ASN A 67 0.50 -24.66 -18.53
N LYS A 68 0.88 -23.43 -18.16
CA LYS A 68 0.35 -22.20 -18.77
C LYS A 68 1.37 -21.05 -18.76
N ASN A 69 1.28 -20.17 -19.75
CA ASN A 69 2.20 -19.04 -19.92
C ASN A 69 1.60 -17.70 -19.44
N TYR A 70 0.40 -17.72 -18.85
CA TYR A 70 -0.29 -16.52 -18.38
C TYR A 70 -1.05 -16.82 -17.08
N LEU A 71 -1.26 -15.77 -16.27
CA LEU A 71 -2.11 -15.83 -15.09
C LEU A 71 -3.56 -15.70 -15.53
N SER A 72 -4.37 -16.71 -15.22
CA SER A 72 -5.81 -16.66 -15.44
C SER A 72 -6.50 -15.80 -14.37
N GLU A 73 -7.75 -15.42 -14.62
CA GLU A 73 -8.57 -14.68 -13.64
C GLU A 73 -8.69 -15.44 -12.30
N LEU A 74 -8.74 -16.78 -12.34
CA LEU A 74 -8.75 -17.62 -11.15
C LEU A 74 -7.45 -17.51 -10.35
N ASP A 75 -6.30 -17.43 -11.02
CA ASP A 75 -5.00 -17.28 -10.34
C ASP A 75 -4.88 -15.89 -9.71
N LEU A 76 -5.29 -14.85 -10.44
CA LEU A 76 -5.29 -13.48 -9.93
C LEU A 76 -6.14 -13.35 -8.68
N LYS A 77 -7.32 -13.99 -8.67
CA LYS A 77 -8.21 -14.00 -7.52
C LYS A 77 -7.63 -14.78 -6.33
N ASP A 78 -6.93 -15.90 -6.58
CA ASP A 78 -6.23 -16.65 -5.52
C ASP A 78 -5.11 -15.81 -4.89
N ILE A 79 -4.32 -15.11 -5.71
CA ILE A 79 -3.27 -14.20 -5.26
C ILE A 79 -3.87 -13.05 -4.44
N GLU A 80 -4.95 -12.43 -4.93
CA GLU A 80 -5.65 -11.35 -4.23
C GLU A 80 -6.15 -11.80 -2.85
N ASN A 81 -6.82 -12.96 -2.78
CA ASN A 81 -7.28 -13.53 -1.52
C ASN A 81 -6.13 -13.80 -0.55
N ASN A 82 -5.01 -14.32 -1.06
CA ASN A 82 -3.82 -14.55 -0.23
C ASN A 82 -3.27 -13.23 0.32
N ILE A 83 -3.19 -12.18 -0.49
CA ILE A 83 -2.77 -10.84 -0.05
C ILE A 83 -3.71 -10.32 1.03
N GLN A 84 -5.03 -10.34 0.80
CA GLN A 84 -6.03 -9.89 1.78
C GLN A 84 -5.90 -10.64 3.10
N LEU A 85 -5.75 -11.96 3.07
CA LEU A 85 -5.61 -12.79 4.26
C LEU A 85 -4.34 -12.42 5.06
N ASN A 86 -3.22 -12.18 4.38
CA ASN A 86 -1.98 -11.76 5.04
C ASN A 86 -2.11 -10.35 5.64
N ILE A 87 -2.76 -9.41 4.95
CA ILE A 87 -3.06 -8.07 5.46
C ILE A 87 -3.91 -8.15 6.73
N THR A 88 -5.00 -8.93 6.72
CA THR A 88 -5.89 -9.07 7.88
C THR A 88 -5.25 -9.79 9.07
N ASN A 89 -4.30 -10.69 8.83
CA ASN A 89 -3.60 -11.42 9.88
C ASN A 89 -2.48 -10.58 10.51
N TYR A 90 -1.83 -9.72 9.73
CA TYR A 90 -0.70 -8.93 10.18
C TYR A 90 -1.13 -7.60 10.81
N PHE A 91 -1.98 -6.84 10.12
CA PHE A 91 -2.41 -5.52 10.61
C PHE A 91 -3.60 -5.66 11.57
N LYS A 92 -3.58 -4.86 12.63
CA LYS A 92 -4.70 -4.78 13.56
C LYS A 92 -5.96 -4.26 12.83
N PRO A 93 -7.15 -4.80 13.11
CA PRO A 93 -8.41 -4.30 12.55
C PRO A 93 -8.61 -2.79 12.78
N GLU A 94 -8.11 -2.27 13.90
CA GLU A 94 -8.13 -0.84 14.24
C GLU A 94 -7.50 0.03 13.15
N LEU A 95 -6.37 -0.39 12.58
CA LEU A 95 -5.72 0.35 11.49
C LEU A 95 -6.50 0.19 10.18
N LEU A 96 -6.87 -1.05 9.85
CA LEU A 96 -7.55 -1.37 8.59
C LEU A 96 -8.89 -0.63 8.46
N ASN A 97 -9.65 -0.55 9.55
CA ASN A 97 -10.94 0.15 9.60
C ASN A 97 -10.84 1.68 9.42
N ARG A 98 -9.63 2.24 9.41
CA ARG A 98 -9.37 3.67 9.18
C ARG A 98 -8.86 3.97 7.79
N LEU A 99 -8.46 2.94 7.04
CA LEU A 99 -8.14 3.09 5.64
C LEU A 99 -9.43 3.26 4.85
N THR A 100 -9.44 4.23 3.94
CA THR A 100 -10.58 4.46 3.06
C THR A 100 -10.77 3.30 2.09
N ASP A 101 -9.68 2.86 1.47
CA ASP A 101 -9.64 1.76 0.50
C ASP A 101 -8.30 1.04 0.57
N ILE A 102 -8.30 -0.24 0.21
CA ILE A 102 -7.10 -1.07 0.04
C ILE A 102 -7.02 -1.49 -1.41
N LEU A 103 -5.98 -1.03 -2.11
CA LEU A 103 -5.77 -1.31 -3.53
C LEU A 103 -4.75 -2.44 -3.68
N ILE A 104 -5.14 -3.51 -4.37
CA ILE A 104 -4.26 -4.65 -4.68
C ILE A 104 -3.77 -4.50 -6.11
N PHE A 105 -2.45 -4.46 -6.29
CA PHE A 105 -1.84 -4.30 -7.60
C PHE A 105 -1.79 -5.64 -8.34
N ASN A 106 -2.25 -5.63 -9.58
CA ASN A 106 -2.12 -6.78 -10.46
C ASN A 106 -0.65 -6.99 -10.85
N PRO A 107 -0.22 -8.26 -11.01
CA PRO A 107 1.09 -8.58 -11.56
C PRO A 107 1.25 -8.00 -12.98
N LEU A 108 2.48 -7.59 -13.29
CA LEU A 108 2.80 -7.05 -14.60
C LEU A 108 2.74 -8.15 -15.67
N ASN A 109 1.89 -7.95 -16.67
CA ASN A 109 1.88 -8.80 -17.87
C ASN A 109 2.80 -8.22 -18.96
N ILE A 110 3.03 -9.00 -20.02
CA ILE A 110 3.93 -8.60 -21.11
C ILE A 110 3.53 -7.29 -21.78
N ASN A 111 2.23 -7.04 -21.97
CA ASN A 111 1.72 -5.82 -22.59
C ASN A 111 1.96 -4.60 -21.68
N THR A 112 1.77 -4.77 -20.37
CA THR A 112 2.07 -3.73 -19.38
C THR A 112 3.57 -3.45 -19.34
N LEU A 113 4.43 -4.47 -19.37
CA LEU A 113 5.88 -4.31 -19.42
C LEU A 113 6.34 -3.55 -20.68
N ILE A 114 5.80 -3.90 -21.85
CA ILE A 114 6.08 -3.18 -23.10
C ILE A 114 5.67 -1.71 -22.97
N SER A 115 4.50 -1.44 -22.38
CA SER A 115 4.01 -0.08 -22.15
C SER A 115 4.93 0.71 -21.22
N ILE A 116 5.42 0.08 -20.15
CA ILE A 116 6.40 0.66 -19.22
C ILE A 116 7.71 0.97 -19.94
N CYS A 117 8.25 0.03 -20.73
CA CYS A 117 9.46 0.25 -21.51
C CYS A 117 9.31 1.43 -22.48
N ASN A 118 8.20 1.49 -23.22
CA ASN A 118 7.92 2.59 -24.15
C ASN A 118 7.83 3.94 -23.42
N LYS A 119 7.23 3.97 -22.22
CA LYS A 119 7.18 5.17 -21.40
C LYS A 119 8.60 5.65 -21.06
N PHE A 120 9.47 4.77 -20.59
CA PHE A 120 10.85 5.13 -20.26
C PHE A 120 11.65 5.60 -21.47
N ILE A 121 11.44 5.00 -22.65
CA ILE A 121 12.08 5.44 -23.89
C ILE A 121 11.66 6.86 -24.28
N ASN A 122 10.39 7.23 -24.06
CA ASN A 122 9.88 8.57 -24.40
C ASN A 122 10.27 9.67 -23.40
N GLU A 123 10.71 9.31 -22.19
CA GLU A 123 11.20 10.24 -21.17
C GLU A 123 12.71 10.53 -21.30
N LEU A 124 13.42 9.78 -22.15
CA LEU A 124 14.81 10.00 -22.53
C LEU A 124 14.94 11.04 -23.65
#